data_AF-A0A1H3PLE1-F1
#
_entry.id   AF-A0A1H3PLE1-F1
#
_cell.length_a   1.000
_cell.length_b   1.000
_cell.length_c   1.000
_cell.angle_alpha   90.00
_cell.angle_beta   90.00
_cell.angle_gamma   90.00
#
_symmetry.space_group_name_H-M   'P 1'
#
loop_
_entity.id
_entity.type
_entity.pdbx_description
1 polymer ?
#
loop_
_entity_poly.entity_id
_entity_poly.type
_entity_poly.pdbx_seq_one_letter_code
_entity_poly.pdbx_strand_id
1 'polypeptide(L)'
;MTAQNEAVKKMAQRVIRGYEMIHEKNYLKAKQLLEPIAPFLHQEDRPNITFLAYLAIGQIGSKDMDGFLQTYEELQKYKPGTKAETKLKNRVDDMFSEMLQSLADDGVGD
;
A
#
# COMPACT_ATOMS: atom_id res chain seq x y z
N MET A 1 -15.99 -20.23 -21.63
CA MET A 1 -15.38 -19.34 -20.61
C MET A 1 -14.10 -18.79 -21.21
N THR A 2 -14.04 -17.49 -21.50
CA THR A 2 -12.93 -16.84 -22.23
C THR A 2 -11.75 -16.56 -21.30
N ALA A 3 -10.52 -16.69 -21.80
CA ALA A 3 -9.25 -16.53 -21.05
C ALA A 3 -9.14 -15.21 -20.23
N GLN A 4 -9.90 -14.17 -20.62
CA GLN A 4 -10.02 -12.93 -19.86
C GLN A 4 -10.55 -13.13 -18.43
N ASN A 5 -11.49 -14.05 -18.22
CA ASN A 5 -12.03 -14.34 -16.87
C ASN A 5 -11.00 -14.98 -15.95
N GLU A 6 -10.06 -15.77 -16.48
CA GLU A 6 -9.03 -16.42 -15.67
C GLU A 6 -7.93 -15.46 -15.26
N ALA A 7 -7.52 -14.55 -16.15
CA ALA A 7 -6.52 -13.53 -15.85
C ALA A 7 -7.00 -12.58 -14.74
N VAL A 8 -8.25 -12.11 -14.84
CA VAL A 8 -8.87 -11.25 -13.81
C VAL A 8 -8.98 -12.00 -12.48
N LYS A 9 -9.39 -13.27 -12.50
CA LYS A 9 -9.48 -14.09 -11.27
C LYS A 9 -8.11 -14.27 -10.59
N LYS A 10 -7.05 -14.50 -11.36
CA LYS A 10 -5.68 -14.62 -10.83
C LYS A 10 -5.18 -13.30 -10.24
N MET A 11 -5.48 -12.18 -10.88
CA MET A 11 -5.15 -10.86 -10.34
C MET A 11 -5.90 -10.59 -9.03
N ALA A 12 -7.20 -10.83 -8.99
CA ALA A 12 -8.00 -10.67 -7.76
C ALA A 12 -7.47 -11.55 -6.61
N GLN A 13 -7.12 -12.81 -6.88
CA GLN A 13 -6.50 -13.69 -5.89
C GLN A 13 -5.14 -13.16 -5.40
N ARG A 14 -4.35 -12.56 -6.30
CA ARG A 14 -3.06 -11.96 -5.94
C ARG A 14 -3.25 -10.77 -4.99
N VAL A 15 -4.26 -9.93 -5.22
CA VAL A 15 -4.62 -8.81 -4.33
C VAL A 15 -5.03 -9.31 -2.95
N ILE A 16 -5.97 -10.26 -2.91
CA ILE A 16 -6.49 -10.81 -1.65
C ILE A 16 -5.35 -11.40 -0.83
N ARG A 17 -4.49 -12.22 -1.46
CA ARG A 17 -3.30 -12.76 -0.80
C ARG A 17 -2.34 -11.66 -0.35
N GLY A 18 -2.16 -10.61 -1.14
CA GLY A 18 -1.34 -9.46 -0.76
C GLY A 18 -1.82 -8.83 0.54
N TYR A 19 -3.14 -8.64 0.70
CA TYR A 19 -3.73 -8.09 1.92
C TYR A 19 -3.60 -9.06 3.11
N GLU A 20 -3.82 -10.36 2.89
CA GLU A 20 -3.60 -11.40 3.91
C GLU A 20 -2.15 -11.35 4.44
N MET A 21 -1.16 -11.24 3.54
CA MET A 21 0.26 -11.13 3.93
C MET A 21 0.55 -9.88 4.77
N ILE A 22 -0.16 -8.76 4.57
CA ILE A 22 -0.04 -7.59 5.44
C ILE A 22 -0.55 -7.89 6.86
N HIS A 23 -1.69 -8.58 6.97
CA HIS A 23 -2.23 -8.98 8.28
C HIS A 23 -1.33 -9.96 9.02
N GLU A 24 -0.66 -10.85 8.28
CA GLU A 24 0.35 -11.79 8.80
C GLU A 24 1.72 -11.14 9.06
N LYS A 25 1.87 -9.83 8.83
CA LYS A 25 3.14 -9.08 8.93
C LYS A 25 4.25 -9.60 8.00
N ASN A 26 3.88 -10.33 6.94
CA ASN A 26 4.80 -10.75 5.88
C ASN A 26 4.90 -9.68 4.79
N TYR A 27 5.46 -8.53 5.17
CA TYR A 27 5.45 -7.32 4.34
C TYR A 27 6.20 -7.47 3.03
N LEU A 28 7.33 -8.18 3.02
CA LEU A 28 8.08 -8.47 1.80
C LEU A 28 7.23 -9.26 0.81
N LYS A 29 6.50 -10.28 1.27
CA LYS A 29 5.63 -11.07 0.39
C LYS A 29 4.43 -10.26 -0.08
N ALA A 30 3.84 -9.44 0.80
CA ALA A 30 2.75 -8.55 0.44
C ALA A 30 3.17 -7.58 -0.68
N LYS A 31 4.31 -6.90 -0.52
CA LYS A 31 4.88 -6.01 -1.53
C LYS A 31 5.07 -6.74 -2.87
N GLN A 32 5.72 -7.91 -2.86
CA GLN A 32 5.92 -8.72 -4.07
C GLN A 32 4.61 -9.08 -4.78
N LEU A 33 3.52 -9.28 -4.04
CA LEU A 33 2.21 -9.57 -4.60
C LEU A 33 1.50 -8.33 -5.14
N LEU A 34 1.54 -7.21 -4.41
CA LEU A 34 0.76 -6.01 -4.73
C LEU A 34 1.45 -5.08 -5.74
N GLU A 35 2.76 -4.88 -5.63
CA GLU A 35 3.48 -3.88 -6.42
C GLU A 35 3.37 -4.09 -7.95
N PRO A 36 3.51 -5.32 -8.50
CA PRO A 36 3.43 -5.52 -9.95
C PRO A 36 2.03 -5.28 -10.54
N ILE A 37 1.00 -5.24 -9.70
CA ILE A 37 -0.39 -5.06 -10.13
C ILE A 37 -0.91 -3.64 -9.91
N ALA A 38 -0.10 -2.75 -9.33
CA ALA A 38 -0.48 -1.37 -9.06
C ALA A 38 -1.02 -0.61 -10.30
N PRO A 39 -0.38 -0.67 -11.49
CA PRO A 39 -0.86 0.04 -12.67
C PRO A 39 -2.23 -0.42 -13.19
N PHE A 40 -2.67 -1.62 -12.78
CA PHE A 40 -3.94 -2.19 -13.19
C PHE A 40 -5.08 -1.87 -12.20
N LEU A 41 -4.74 -1.65 -10.94
CA LEU A 41 -5.71 -1.47 -9.86
C LEU A 41 -5.82 -0.03 -9.39
N HIS A 42 -4.86 0.81 -9.78
CA HIS A 42 -4.87 2.22 -9.52
C HIS A 42 -4.49 2.99 -10.79
N GLN A 43 -5.36 3.92 -11.17
CA GLN A 43 -5.14 4.90 -12.23
C GLN A 43 -5.59 6.27 -11.71
N GLU A 44 -5.04 7.37 -12.22
CA GLU A 44 -5.40 8.72 -11.78
C GLU A 44 -6.91 9.00 -11.92
N ASP A 45 -7.54 8.49 -12.99
CA ASP A 45 -8.97 8.61 -13.26
C ASP A 45 -9.83 7.64 -12.43
N ARG A 46 -9.22 6.59 -11.86
CA ARG A 46 -9.88 5.54 -11.08
C ARG A 46 -9.03 5.15 -9.87
N PRO A 47 -9.00 6.01 -8.84
CA PRO A 47 -8.19 5.77 -7.67
C PRO A 47 -8.69 4.60 -6.84
N ASN A 48 -7.76 3.84 -6.26
CA ASN A 48 -8.07 2.73 -5.37
C ASN A 48 -7.33 2.91 -4.06
N ILE A 49 -7.96 3.68 -3.17
CA ILE A 49 -7.41 4.08 -1.87
C ILE A 49 -7.08 2.87 -1.00
N THR A 50 -7.95 1.87 -1.01
CA THR A 50 -7.71 0.62 -0.27
C THR A 50 -6.44 -0.06 -0.75
N PHE A 51 -6.28 -0.23 -2.07
CA PHE A 51 -5.10 -0.85 -2.64
C PHE A 51 -3.82 -0.06 -2.34
N LEU A 52 -3.84 1.26 -2.56
CA LEU A 52 -2.71 2.15 -2.25
C LEU A 52 -2.30 2.07 -0.79
N ALA A 53 -3.26 2.06 0.13
CA ALA A 53 -2.96 1.95 1.55
C ALA A 53 -2.28 0.62 1.91
N TYR A 54 -2.78 -0.52 1.40
CA TYR A 54 -2.14 -1.82 1.63
C TYR A 54 -0.76 -1.93 0.97
N LEU A 55 -0.58 -1.34 -0.22
CA LEU A 55 0.71 -1.29 -0.88
C LEU A 55 1.72 -0.48 -0.03
N ALA A 56 1.32 0.71 0.43
CA ALA A 56 2.13 1.56 1.29
C ALA A 56 2.55 0.83 2.58
N ILE A 57 1.61 0.17 3.27
CA ILE A 57 1.91 -0.62 4.48
C ILE A 57 2.93 -1.73 4.17
N GLY A 58 2.82 -2.39 3.02
CA GLY A 58 3.77 -3.42 2.58
C GLY A 58 5.16 -2.86 2.30
N GLN A 59 5.24 -1.70 1.66
CA GLN A 59 6.50 -1.04 1.32
C GLN A 59 7.25 -0.61 2.59
N ILE A 60 6.63 0.17 3.47
CA ILE A 60 7.28 0.60 4.72
C ILE A 60 7.63 -0.60 5.63
N GLY A 61 6.75 -1.59 5.74
CA GLY A 61 6.99 -2.79 6.53
C GLY A 61 8.12 -3.67 5.97
N SER A 62 8.41 -3.57 4.67
CA SER A 62 9.54 -4.22 4.01
C SER A 62 10.78 -3.32 3.91
N LYS A 63 10.78 -2.16 4.57
CA LYS A 63 11.85 -1.15 4.56
C LYS A 63 12.13 -0.54 3.18
N ASP A 64 11.14 -0.58 2.29
CA ASP A 64 11.19 0.11 1.00
C ASP A 64 10.66 1.54 1.16
N MET A 65 11.55 2.44 1.60
CA MET A 65 11.19 3.82 1.93
C MET A 65 10.84 4.64 0.69
N ASP A 66 11.60 4.49 -0.41
CA ASP A 66 11.35 5.21 -1.64
C ASP A 66 9.99 4.83 -2.24
N GLY A 67 9.70 3.52 -2.30
CA GLY A 67 8.40 3.03 -2.75
C GLY A 67 7.27 3.51 -1.85
N PHE A 68 7.47 3.49 -0.54
CA PHE A 68 6.49 3.98 0.43
C PHE A 68 6.18 5.46 0.23
N LEU A 69 7.19 6.33 0.13
CA LEU A 69 7.01 7.77 -0.05
C LEU A 69 6.22 8.09 -1.32
N GLN A 70 6.55 7.43 -2.43
CA GLN A 70 5.81 7.61 -3.69
C GLN A 70 4.34 7.21 -3.56
N THR A 71 4.07 6.04 -2.96
CA THR A 71 2.69 5.57 -2.75
C THR A 71 1.95 6.46 -1.74
N TYR A 72 2.64 6.96 -0.72
CA TYR A 72 2.10 7.86 0.28
C TYR A 72 1.65 9.18 -0.35
N GLU A 73 2.52 9.83 -1.12
CA GLU A 73 2.19 11.06 -1.84
C GLU A 73 0.99 10.87 -2.77
N GLU A 74 0.95 9.75 -3.50
CA GLU A 74 -0.18 9.40 -4.36
C GLU A 74 -1.47 9.23 -3.55
N LEU A 75 -1.42 8.48 -2.45
CA LEU A 75 -2.55 8.29 -1.54
C LEU A 75 -3.08 9.62 -0.97
N GLN A 76 -2.21 10.62 -0.77
CA GLN A 76 -2.62 11.93 -0.26
C GLN A 76 -3.48 12.74 -1.23
N LYS A 77 -3.41 12.47 -2.53
CA LYS A 77 -4.23 13.14 -3.55
C LYS A 77 -5.73 12.79 -3.44
N TYR A 78 -6.05 11.67 -2.80
CA TYR A 78 -7.40 11.11 -2.82
C TYR A 78 -8.12 11.20 -1.47
N LYS A 79 -9.39 11.58 -1.52
CA LYS A 79 -10.28 11.64 -0.35
C LYS A 79 -10.95 10.28 -0.14
N PRO A 80 -10.88 9.68 1.06
CA PRO A 80 -11.55 8.41 1.35
C PRO A 80 -13.07 8.56 1.19
N GLY A 81 -13.70 7.61 0.48
CA GLY A 81 -15.14 7.55 0.27
C GLY A 81 -15.87 6.79 1.39
N THR A 82 -15.14 5.96 2.14
CA THR A 82 -15.71 5.13 3.22
C THR A 82 -14.95 5.25 4.53
N LYS A 83 -15.62 4.90 5.64
CA LYS A 83 -14.97 4.83 6.96
C LYS A 83 -13.80 3.83 7.00
N ALA A 84 -13.88 2.75 6.22
CA ALA A 84 -12.83 1.75 6.14
C ALA A 84 -11.57 2.33 5.47
N GLU A 85 -11.75 3.06 4.36
CA GLU A 85 -10.66 3.77 3.68
C GLU A 85 -10.05 4.85 4.56
N THR A 86 -10.87 5.62 5.30
CA THR A 86 -10.36 6.60 6.26
C THR A 86 -9.44 5.94 7.30
N LYS A 87 -9.85 4.80 7.86
CA LYS A 87 -9.02 4.07 8.83
C LYS A 87 -7.70 3.58 8.23
N LEU A 88 -7.75 3.06 7.00
CA LEU A 88 -6.55 2.60 6.30
C LEU A 88 -5.58 3.75 6.01
N LYS A 89 -6.12 4.89 5.53
CA LYS A 89 -5.32 6.09 5.27
C LYS A 89 -4.69 6.63 6.55
N ASN A 90 -5.47 6.76 7.63
CA ASN A 90 -4.93 7.21 8.92
C ASN A 90 -3.81 6.28 9.42
N ARG A 91 -3.97 4.96 9.28
CA ARG A 91 -2.90 4.01 9.64
C ARG A 91 -1.62 4.26 8.84
N VAL A 92 -1.74 4.61 7.56
CA VAL A 92 -0.60 4.94 6.72
C VAL A 92 0.04 6.28 7.16
N ASP A 93 -0.77 7.27 7.54
CA ASP A 93 -0.30 8.56 8.09
C ASP A 93 0.45 8.37 9.42
N ASP A 94 -0.03 7.48 10.29
CA ASP A 94 0.64 7.13 11.54
C ASP A 94 2.03 6.52 11.26
N MET A 95 2.11 5.58 10.33
CA MET A 95 3.38 4.94 9.94
C MET A 95 4.37 5.93 9.31
N PHE A 96 3.89 6.90 8.52
CA PHE A 96 4.72 7.98 7.99
C PHE A 96 5.27 8.86 9.11
N SER A 97 4.43 9.21 10.09
CA SER A 97 4.83 10.02 11.24
C SER A 97 5.88 9.32 12.10
N GLU A 98 5.68 8.02 12.38
CA GLU A 98 6.66 7.18 13.09
C GLU A 98 8.01 7.12 12.36
N MET A 99 7.98 6.96 11.02
CA MET A 99 9.18 6.97 10.20
C MET A 99 9.92 8.32 10.28
N LEU A 100 9.20 9.44 10.15
CA LEU A 100 9.81 10.77 10.27
C LEU A 100 10.41 11.00 11.66
N GLN A 101 9.73 10.57 12.71
CA GLN A 101 10.25 10.70 14.08
C GLN A 101 11.54 9.90 14.26
N SER A 102 11.60 8.67 13.76
CA SER A 102 12.83 7.86 13.81
C SER A 102 14.00 8.55 13.11
N LEU A 103 13.76 9.18 11.95
CA LEU A 103 14.80 9.90 11.21
C LEU A 103 15.25 11.18 11.93
N ALA A 104 14.34 11.88 12.60
CA ALA A 104 14.66 13.07 13.39
C ALA A 104 15.48 12.71 14.63
N ASP A 105 15.12 11.65 15.33
CA ASP A 105 15.82 11.18 16.53
C ASP A 105 17.24 10.69 16.21
N ASP A 106 17.44 10.03 15.05
CA ASP A 106 18.78 9.65 14.55
C ASP A 106 19.64 10.88 14.13
N GLY A 107 19.01 12.04 13.88
CA GLY A 107 19.66 13.29 13.52
C GLY A 107 20.02 14.21 14.70
N VAL A 108 19.57 13.90 15.91
CA VAL A 108 19.87 14.65 17.15
C VAL A 108 20.83 13.81 18.00
N GLY A 109 22.05 13.68 17.49
CA GLY A 109 23.11 12.89 18.10
C GLY A 109 24.52 13.37 17.76
N ASP A 110 24.69 14.68 17.55
CA ASP A 110 26.00 15.37 17.52
C ASP A 110 25.98 16.58 18.47
#